data_AF-A0A2S9YXK7-F1
#
_entry.id   AF-A0A2S9YXK7-F1
#
_cell.length_a   1.000
_cell.length_b   1.000
_cell.length_c   1.000
_cell.angle_alpha   90.00
_cell.angle_beta   90.00
_cell.angle_gamma   90.00
#
_symmetry.space_group_name_H-M   'P 1'
#
loop_
_entity.id
_entity.type
_entity.pdbx_description
1 polymer ?
#
loop_
_entity_poly.entity_id
_entity_poly.type
_entity_poly.pdbx_seq_one_letter_code
_entity_poly.pdbx_strand_id
1 'polypeptide(L)'
;MVREKEREFQSALRAKGRQFKGARKVAKQAWNEAAVSFEERFNVTPKVAASSKWQRLAQLQRDRAWEREYAEARALWLAGKPAVFPAGTYWLRRFAAVTVAGEQRSPL
;
A
#
# COMPACT_ATOMS: atom_id res chain seq x y z
N MET A 1 -23.13 -27.02 -21.01
CA MET A 1 -22.53 -25.75 -21.49
C MET A 1 -21.07 -25.61 -21.02
N VAL A 2 -20.14 -26.39 -21.57
CA VAL A 2 -18.69 -26.24 -21.27
C VAL A 2 -17.98 -25.63 -22.47
N ARG A 3 -18.29 -26.10 -23.68
CA ARG A 3 -17.74 -25.59 -24.94
C ARG A 3 -17.99 -24.11 -25.20
N GLU A 4 -19.13 -23.57 -24.79
CA GLU A 4 -19.44 -22.14 -24.94
C GLU A 4 -18.55 -21.28 -24.02
N LYS A 5 -18.39 -21.71 -22.76
CA LYS A 5 -17.50 -21.05 -21.81
C LYS A 5 -16.05 -21.12 -22.27
N GLU A 6 -15.60 -22.27 -22.80
CA GLU A 6 -14.26 -22.38 -23.39
C GLU A 6 -14.05 -21.41 -24.56
N ARG A 7 -15.05 -21.23 -25.44
CA ARG A 7 -14.99 -20.27 -26.55
C ARG A 7 -14.90 -18.83 -26.05
N GLU A 8 -15.68 -18.48 -25.03
CA GLU A 8 -15.67 -17.17 -24.39
C GLU A 8 -14.27 -16.85 -23.83
N PHE A 9 -13.68 -17.78 -23.06
CA PHE A 9 -12.33 -17.63 -22.52
C PHE A 9 -11.25 -17.59 -23.61
N GLN A 10 -11.36 -18.41 -24.65
CA GLN A 10 -10.43 -18.38 -25.79
C GLN A 10 -10.47 -17.04 -26.51
N SER A 11 -11.65 -16.46 -26.71
CA SER A 11 -11.82 -15.12 -27.30
C SER A 11 -11.18 -14.04 -26.42
N ALA A 12 -11.47 -14.05 -25.12
CA ALA A 12 -10.92 -13.10 -24.14
C ALA A 12 -9.38 -13.17 -24.04
N LEU A 13 -8.80 -14.38 -24.12
CA LEU A 13 -7.34 -14.54 -24.12
C LEU A 13 -6.72 -14.03 -25.42
N ARG A 14 -7.33 -14.33 -26.58
CA ARG A 14 -6.84 -13.83 -27.89
C ARG A 14 -6.85 -12.32 -27.97
N ALA A 15 -7.89 -11.67 -27.44
CA ALA A 15 -7.96 -10.21 -27.36
C ALA A 15 -6.80 -9.61 -26.53
N LYS A 16 -6.26 -10.37 -25.57
CA LYS A 16 -5.10 -10.00 -24.74
C LYS A 16 -3.76 -10.46 -25.33
N GLY A 17 -3.73 -10.92 -26.59
CA GLY A 17 -2.53 -11.45 -27.24
C GLY A 17 -2.04 -12.81 -26.69
N ARG A 18 -2.84 -13.48 -25.87
CA ARG A 18 -2.53 -14.78 -25.26
C ARG A 18 -3.33 -15.89 -25.94
N GLN A 19 -2.80 -17.10 -25.94
CA GLN A 19 -3.51 -18.28 -26.46
C GLN A 19 -3.75 -19.29 -25.35
N PHE A 20 -4.93 -19.90 -25.35
CA PHE A 20 -5.25 -21.01 -24.47
C PHE A 20 -4.42 -22.25 -24.85
N LYS A 21 -3.70 -22.85 -23.89
CA LYS A 21 -2.97 -24.10 -24.12
C LYS A 21 -3.98 -25.26 -24.11
N GLY A 22 -4.44 -25.65 -25.30
CA GLY A 22 -5.44 -26.71 -25.43
C GLY A 22 -4.95 -28.09 -24.97
N ALA A 23 -5.90 -29.01 -24.74
CA ALA A 23 -5.65 -30.34 -24.16
C ALA A 23 -4.51 -31.12 -24.85
N ARG A 24 -4.42 -31.08 -26.18
CA ARG A 24 -3.34 -31.74 -26.93
C ARG A 24 -1.95 -31.21 -26.60
N LYS A 25 -1.82 -29.91 -26.32
CA LYS A 25 -0.53 -29.28 -25.93
C LYS A 25 -0.20 -29.57 -24.46
N VAL A 26 -1.21 -29.74 -23.61
CA VAL A 26 -1.02 -30.17 -22.21
C VAL A 26 -0.59 -31.62 -22.14
N ALA A 27 -1.21 -32.50 -22.93
CA ALA A 27 -0.84 -33.92 -22.99
C ALA A 27 0.60 -34.17 -23.50
N LYS A 28 1.16 -33.21 -24.26
CA LYS A 28 2.55 -33.25 -24.74
C LYS A 28 3.56 -32.60 -23.78
N GLN A 29 3.09 -31.91 -22.74
CA GLN A 29 3.96 -31.21 -21.81
C GLN A 29 4.72 -32.24 -20.97
N ALA A 30 6.05 -32.15 -20.96
CA ALA A 30 6.85 -32.99 -20.07
C ALA A 30 6.59 -32.61 -18.60
N TRP A 31 6.73 -33.57 -17.68
CA TRP A 31 6.47 -33.36 -16.25
C TRP A 31 7.36 -32.26 -15.63
N ASN A 32 8.53 -31.98 -16.24
CA ASN A 32 9.50 -30.98 -15.81
C ASN A 32 9.41 -29.65 -16.58
N GLU A 33 8.45 -29.48 -17.49
CA GLU A 33 8.24 -28.21 -18.19
C GLU A 33 7.57 -27.18 -17.26
N ALA A 34 8.36 -26.18 -16.85
CA ALA A 34 7.87 -25.03 -16.10
C ALA A 34 7.31 -23.93 -17.02
N ALA A 35 6.51 -23.02 -16.45
CA ALA A 35 6.05 -21.82 -17.15
C ALA A 35 7.23 -20.91 -17.49
N VAL A 36 7.31 -20.45 -18.75
CA VAL A 36 8.40 -19.59 -19.24
C VAL A 36 8.24 -18.13 -18.80
N SER A 37 7.00 -17.69 -18.56
CA SER A 37 6.70 -16.31 -18.17
C SER A 37 6.46 -16.18 -16.67
N PHE A 38 7.09 -15.17 -16.07
CA PHE A 38 6.80 -14.73 -14.71
C PHE A 38 5.58 -13.78 -14.71
N GLU A 39 4.64 -14.00 -13.81
CA GLU A 39 3.64 -12.98 -13.46
C GLU A 39 4.25 -12.05 -12.44
N GLU A 40 4.16 -10.73 -12.68
CA GLU A 40 4.62 -9.72 -11.74
C GLU A 40 3.78 -9.81 -10.45
N ARG A 41 4.39 -10.32 -9.38
CA ARG A 41 3.79 -10.40 -8.05
C ARG A 41 4.24 -9.17 -7.25
N PHE A 42 3.39 -8.71 -6.31
CA PHE A 42 3.66 -7.57 -5.42
C PHE A 42 3.58 -6.17 -6.07
N ASN A 43 2.51 -5.92 -6.84
CA ASN A 43 2.18 -4.54 -7.22
C ASN A 43 1.98 -3.67 -5.98
N VAL A 44 2.41 -2.40 -6.08
CA VAL A 44 2.33 -1.42 -4.99
C VAL A 44 0.87 -1.22 -4.57
N THR A 45 0.50 -1.81 -3.43
CA THR A 45 -0.80 -1.57 -2.81
C THR A 45 -0.87 -0.11 -2.35
N PRO A 46 -1.92 0.65 -2.73
CA PRO A 46 -2.02 2.04 -2.32
C PRO A 46 -2.16 2.17 -0.80
N LYS A 47 -1.28 2.96 -0.17
CA LYS A 47 -1.32 3.28 1.28
C LYS A 47 -2.65 3.93 1.71
N VAL A 48 -3.26 4.68 0.80
CA VAL A 48 -4.54 5.37 1.03
C VAL A 48 -5.59 4.86 0.05
N ALA A 49 -6.61 4.19 0.58
CA ALA A 49 -7.82 3.86 -0.15
C ALA A 49 -8.71 5.10 -0.28
N ALA A 50 -9.02 5.50 -1.51
CA ALA A 50 -9.92 6.61 -1.82
C ALA A 50 -10.56 6.40 -3.19
N SER A 51 -11.81 6.84 -3.35
CA SER A 51 -12.57 6.73 -4.61
C SER A 51 -12.07 7.70 -5.69
N SER A 52 -11.48 8.83 -5.30
CA SER A 52 -10.91 9.84 -6.20
C SER A 52 -9.40 9.98 -6.06
N LYS A 53 -8.71 10.18 -7.20
CA LYS A 53 -7.26 10.47 -7.26
C LYS A 53 -6.91 11.72 -6.45
N TRP A 54 -7.74 12.76 -6.50
CA TRP A 54 -7.49 14.02 -5.81
C TRP A 54 -7.58 13.88 -4.30
N GLN A 55 -8.57 13.12 -3.81
CA GLN A 55 -8.70 12.82 -2.38
C GLN A 55 -7.49 12.02 -1.87
N ARG A 56 -7.02 11.05 -2.66
CA ARG A 56 -5.81 10.29 -2.33
C ARG A 56 -4.59 11.20 -2.22
N LEU A 57 -4.39 12.10 -3.19
CA LEU A 57 -3.25 13.01 -3.18
C LEU A 57 -3.30 13.98 -2.00
N ALA A 58 -4.48 14.54 -1.71
CA ALA A 58 -4.68 15.42 -0.56
C ALA A 58 -4.35 14.70 0.76
N GLN A 59 -4.75 13.43 0.92
CA GLN A 59 -4.42 12.67 2.12
C GLN A 59 -2.92 12.41 2.23
N LEU A 60 -2.26 11.99 1.15
CA LEU A 60 -0.81 11.77 1.14
C LEU A 60 -0.03 13.05 1.48
N GLN A 61 -0.52 14.22 1.06
CA GLN A 61 0.07 15.51 1.42
C GLN A 61 -0.07 15.79 2.92
N ARG A 62 -1.24 15.52 3.53
CA ARG A 62 -1.44 15.66 4.98
C ARG A 62 -0.55 14.70 5.76
N ASP A 63 -0.47 13.45 5.34
CA ASP A 63 0.38 12.43 5.99
C ASP A 63 1.85 12.88 5.96
N ARG A 64 2.34 13.38 4.82
CA ARG A 64 3.71 13.89 4.69
C ARG A 64 3.96 15.14 5.55
N ALA A 65 2.98 16.04 5.66
CA ALA A 65 3.10 17.21 6.51
C ALA A 65 3.22 16.80 7.98
N TRP A 66 2.37 15.87 8.44
CA TRP A 66 2.43 15.32 9.78
C TRP A 66 3.75 14.59 10.07
N GLU A 67 4.24 13.77 9.13
CA GLU A 67 5.53 13.08 9.24
C GLU A 67 6.70 14.06 9.39
N ARG A 68 6.67 15.19 8.68
CA ARG A 68 7.67 16.27 8.82
C ARG A 68 7.61 16.94 10.18
N GLU A 69 6.44 17.39 10.61
CA GLU A 69 6.25 18.03 11.93
C GLU A 69 6.72 17.11 13.06
N TYR A 70 6.39 15.82 12.96
CA TYR A 70 6.85 14.81 13.91
C TYR A 70 8.38 14.66 13.90
N ALA A 71 9.02 14.62 12.72
CA ALA A 71 10.46 14.48 12.60
C ALA A 71 11.21 15.69 13.19
N GLU A 72 10.71 16.91 12.93
CA GLU A 72 11.26 18.15 13.48
C GLU A 72 11.15 18.18 15.01
N ALA A 73 9.96 17.88 15.56
CA ALA A 73 9.75 17.77 17.01
C ALA A 73 10.65 16.69 17.64
N ARG A 74 10.80 15.54 16.97
CA ARG A 74 11.65 14.45 17.44
C ARG A 74 13.12 14.85 17.48
N ALA A 75 13.61 15.59 16.48
CA ALA A 75 14.98 16.08 16.45
C ALA A 75 15.25 17.07 17.60
N LEU A 76 14.32 18.00 17.86
CA LEU A 76 14.40 18.90 19.01
C LEU A 76 14.42 18.15 20.34
N TRP A 77 13.53 17.17 20.49
CA TRP A 77 13.43 16.35 21.70
C TRP A 77 14.71 15.55 21.96
N LEU A 78 15.29 14.92 20.93
CA LEU A 78 16.56 14.22 21.04
C LEU A 78 17.73 15.16 21.37
N ALA A 79 17.67 16.41 20.94
CA ALA A 79 18.63 17.45 21.32
C ALA A 79 18.39 18.03 22.72
N GLY A 80 17.41 17.52 23.48
CA GLY A 80 17.06 18.02 24.81
C GLY A 80 16.36 19.38 24.82
N LYS A 81 15.91 19.87 23.66
CA LYS A 81 15.19 21.15 23.54
C LYS A 81 13.69 20.95 23.76
N PRO A 82 12.96 21.99 24.20
CA PRO A 82 11.51 21.96 24.25
C PRO A 82 10.95 21.62 22.86
N ALA A 83 10.13 20.57 22.79
CA ALA A 83 9.52 20.10 21.55
C ALA A 83 8.02 19.89 21.78
N VAL A 84 7.22 20.31 20.80
CA VAL A 84 5.78 20.06 20.76
C VAL A 84 5.52 19.09 19.62
N PHE A 85 5.03 17.91 19.94
CA PHE A 85 4.71 16.89 18.96
C PHE A 85 3.33 17.15 18.34
N PRO A 86 3.11 16.77 17.06
CA PRO A 86 1.81 16.92 16.43
C PRO A 86 0.77 16.00 17.10
N ALA A 87 -0.51 16.41 17.01
CA ALA A 87 -1.64 15.64 17.52
C ALA A 87 -1.64 14.22 16.94
N GLY A 88 -2.02 13.24 17.76
CA GLY A 88 -1.94 11.81 17.40
C GLY A 88 -0.66 11.10 17.86
N THR A 89 0.31 11.83 18.42
CA THR A 89 1.52 11.24 19.02
C THR A 89 1.22 10.59 20.38
N TYR A 90 0.63 9.39 20.39
CA TYR A 90 0.18 8.73 21.62
C TYR A 90 1.31 8.13 22.47
N TRP A 91 2.21 7.36 21.84
CA TRP A 91 3.16 6.53 22.59
C TRP A 91 4.16 7.38 23.39
N LEU A 92 4.76 8.39 22.75
CA LEU A 92 5.67 9.32 23.43
C LEU A 92 4.95 10.15 24.49
N ARG A 93 3.70 10.56 24.24
CA ARG A 93 2.90 11.26 25.26
C ARG A 93 2.73 10.38 26.50
N ARG A 94 2.35 9.11 26.32
CA ARG A 94 2.06 8.20 27.43
C ARG A 94 3.29 7.80 28.23
N PHE A 95 4.42 7.58 27.58
CA PHE A 95 5.60 6.95 28.21
C PHE A 95 6.80 7.89 28.40
N ALA A 96 6.90 8.96 27.60
CA ALA A 96 8.00 9.91 27.66
C ALA A 96 7.57 11.33 28.10
N ALA A 97 6.29 11.49 28.50
CA ALA A 97 5.71 12.72 29.04
C ALA A 97 5.96 13.98 28.18
N VAL A 98 6.03 13.80 26.85
CA VAL A 98 6.23 14.88 25.87
C VAL A 98 4.97 15.73 25.72
N THR A 99 5.16 16.99 25.33
CA THR A 99 4.05 17.91 25.04
C THR A 99 3.49 17.63 23.65
N VAL A 100 2.17 17.51 23.54
CA VAL A 100 1.45 17.30 22.27
C VAL A 100 0.55 18.50 21.96
N ALA A 101 0.49 18.91 20.69
CA ALA A 101 -0.36 20.00 20.25
C ALA A 101 -1.85 19.75 20.59
N GLY A 102 -2.52 20.74 21.17
CA GLY A 102 -3.93 20.67 21.57
C GLY A 102 -4.19 20.07 22.94
N GLU A 103 -3.15 19.57 23.64
CA GLU A 103 -3.27 19.07 25.00
C GLU A 103 -2.98 20.20 25.99
N GLN A 104 -4.01 20.65 26.72
CA GLN A 104 -3.82 21.57 27.84
C GLN A 104 -3.30 20.77 29.04
N ARG A 105 -2.01 20.93 29.34
CA ARG A 105 -1.42 20.35 30.55
C ARG A 105 -1.88 21.20 31.74
N SER A 106 -2.98 20.79 32.39
CA SER A 106 -3.41 21.44 33.65
C SER A 106 -2.31 21.23 34.69
N PRO A 107 -1.81 22.29 35.35
CA PRO A 107 -0.86 22.12 36.44
C PRO A 107 -1.59 21.43 37.61
N LEU A 108 -0.91 20.46 38.22
CA LEU A 108 -1.27 19.91 39.53
C LEU A 108 -0.93 20.92 40.63
#